data_AF-A0A850MC01-F1
#
_entry.id   AF-A0A850MC01-F1
#
_cell.length_a   1.000
_cell.length_b   1.000
_cell.length_c   1.000
_cell.angle_alpha   90.00
_cell.angle_beta   90.00
_cell.angle_gamma   90.00
#
_symmetry.space_group_name_H-M   'P 1'
#
loop_
_entity.id
_entity.type
_entity.pdbx_description
1 polymer ?
#
loop_
_entity_poly.entity_id
_entity_poly.type
_entity_poly.pdbx_seq_one_letter_code
_entity_poly.pdbx_strand_id
1 'polypeptide(L)'
;MPPTKQELPVQKIEALMKHHISDTNFKWNSNVFTSSSITKVILRALKAPKTKFRIIHKVVRDILKEWKQKFYCEHIGTTHYAHCKKTKMIIRFNNHGFLNLVPEVFPLPV
;
A
#
# COMPACT_ATOMS: atom_id res chain seq x y z
N MET A 1 19.06 -22.21 19.82
CA MET A 1 17.85 -21.59 19.23
C MET A 1 18.18 -21.09 17.82
N PRO A 2 17.45 -21.51 16.77
CA PRO A 2 17.70 -21.05 15.40
C PRO A 2 17.18 -19.61 15.21
N PRO A 3 17.70 -18.86 14.23
CA PRO A 3 17.62 -17.41 14.20
C PRO A 3 16.18 -16.92 13.98
N THR A 4 15.81 -15.94 14.79
CA THR A 4 14.60 -15.14 14.73
C THR A 4 14.30 -14.77 13.29
N LYS A 5 13.19 -15.27 12.75
CA LYS A 5 12.66 -14.88 11.43
C LYS A 5 12.70 -13.35 11.39
N GLN A 6 13.49 -12.80 10.47
CA GLN A 6 13.55 -11.36 10.23
C GLN A 6 12.16 -10.88 9.81
N GLU A 7 11.32 -10.56 10.79
CA GLU A 7 10.08 -9.84 10.59
C GLU A 7 10.50 -8.47 10.07
N LEU A 8 10.29 -8.30 8.77
CA LEU A 8 10.44 -7.01 8.13
C LEU A 8 9.47 -6.07 8.88
N PRO A 9 9.95 -5.01 9.55
CA PRO A 9 9.12 -4.28 10.50
C PRO A 9 7.93 -3.70 9.75
N VAL A 10 6.72 -4.10 10.13
CA VAL A 10 5.44 -3.70 9.50
C VAL A 10 5.36 -2.18 9.38
N GLN A 11 5.86 -1.47 10.39
CA GLN A 11 5.98 0.00 10.41
C GLN A 11 6.77 0.58 9.23
N LYS A 12 7.86 -0.09 8.80
CA LYS A 12 8.66 0.34 7.65
C LYS A 12 7.91 0.15 6.34
N ILE A 13 7.15 -0.95 6.22
CA ILE A 13 6.30 -1.20 5.04
C ILE A 13 5.19 -0.15 5.00
N GLU A 14 4.56 0.14 6.13
CA GLU A 14 3.52 1.15 6.24
C GLU A 14 4.02 2.55 5.88
N ALA A 15 5.20 2.95 6.38
CA ALA A 15 5.82 4.23 6.01
C ALA A 15 6.08 4.35 4.51
N LEU A 16 6.60 3.29 3.88
CA LEU A 16 6.81 3.25 2.43
C LEU A 16 5.49 3.31 1.64
N MET A 17 4.42 2.70 2.17
CA MET A 17 3.08 2.80 1.59
C MET A 17 2.58 4.24 1.62
N LYS A 18 2.63 4.89 2.80
CA LYS A 18 2.21 6.28 3.00
C LYS A 18 2.91 7.21 2.01
N HIS A 19 4.23 7.14 1.95
CA HIS A 19 5.04 7.95 1.04
C HIS A 19 4.65 7.71 -0.43
N HIS A 20 4.55 6.46 -0.87
CA HIS A 20 4.21 6.18 -2.27
C HIS A 20 2.82 6.69 -2.66
N ILE A 21 1.83 6.50 -1.79
CA ILE A 21 0.44 6.89 -2.04
C ILE A 21 0.31 8.40 -2.07
N SER A 22 0.92 9.11 -1.10
CA SER A 22 0.96 10.57 -1.05
C SER A 22 1.68 11.16 -2.28
N ASP A 23 2.87 10.68 -2.62
CA ASP A 23 3.62 11.13 -3.80
C ASP A 23 2.84 10.95 -5.10
N THR A 24 2.18 9.81 -5.26
CA THR A 24 1.44 9.49 -6.49
C THR A 24 0.19 10.37 -6.60
N ASN A 25 -0.48 10.64 -5.47
CA ASN A 25 -1.60 11.55 -5.45
C ASN A 25 -1.16 12.99 -5.74
N PHE A 26 -0.09 13.46 -5.12
CA PHE A 26 0.44 14.80 -5.37
C PHE A 26 0.86 15.00 -6.84
N LYS A 27 1.55 14.03 -7.44
CA LYS A 27 2.05 14.15 -8.82
C LYS A 27 0.98 13.97 -9.89
N TRP A 28 -0.02 13.14 -9.64
CA TRP A 28 -0.95 12.68 -10.70
C TRP A 28 -2.42 12.83 -10.35
N ASN A 29 -2.75 13.41 -9.19
CA ASN A 29 -4.08 13.46 -8.61
C ASN A 29 -4.78 12.08 -8.58
N SER A 30 -4.00 11.01 -8.51
CA SER A 30 -4.52 9.64 -8.51
C SER A 30 -4.85 9.21 -7.10
N ASN A 31 -6.07 8.72 -6.89
CA ASN A 31 -6.52 8.19 -5.62
C ASN A 31 -6.85 6.70 -5.65
N VAL A 32 -6.60 6.02 -6.77
CA VAL A 32 -6.92 4.61 -6.96
C VAL A 32 -5.63 3.82 -7.10
N PHE A 33 -5.48 2.80 -6.26
CA PHE A 33 -4.30 1.95 -6.23
C PHE A 33 -4.69 0.49 -6.28
N THR A 34 -3.79 -0.33 -6.82
CA THR A 34 -3.90 -1.79 -6.69
C THR A 34 -2.91 -2.29 -5.65
N SER A 35 -3.34 -3.24 -4.82
CA SER A 35 -2.46 -3.86 -3.81
C SER A 35 -1.17 -4.40 -4.42
N SER A 36 -1.23 -4.96 -5.63
CA SER A 36 -0.06 -5.44 -6.36
C SER A 36 0.88 -4.32 -6.81
N SER A 37 0.36 -3.14 -7.19
CA SER A 37 1.20 -1.98 -7.54
C SER A 37 1.99 -1.51 -6.31
N ILE A 38 1.28 -1.29 -5.20
CA ILE A 38 1.86 -0.90 -3.91
C ILE A 38 2.96 -1.89 -3.50
N THR A 39 2.68 -3.20 -3.56
CA THR A 39 3.68 -4.22 -3.23
C THR A 39 4.90 -4.18 -4.14
N LYS A 40 4.75 -3.95 -5.45
CA LYS A 40 5.91 -3.85 -6.37
C LYS A 40 6.81 -2.68 -6.01
N VAL A 41 6.23 -1.54 -5.64
CA VAL A 41 6.98 -0.35 -5.22
C VAL A 41 7.74 -0.62 -3.93
N ILE A 42 7.08 -1.21 -2.92
CA ILE A 42 7.72 -1.55 -1.64
C ILE A 42 8.84 -2.56 -1.85
N LEU A 43 8.62 -3.58 -2.68
CA LEU A 43 9.62 -4.59 -2.97
C LEU A 43 10.88 -3.98 -3.62
N ARG A 44 10.70 -2.99 -4.51
CA ARG A 44 11.81 -2.20 -5.09
C ARG A 44 12.50 -1.32 -4.03
N ALA A 45 11.73 -0.61 -3.21
CA ALA A 45 12.27 0.26 -2.16
C ALA A 45 13.09 -0.51 -1.11
N LEU A 46 12.66 -1.72 -0.79
CA LEU A 46 13.38 -2.62 0.13
C LEU A 46 14.55 -3.36 -0.53
N LYS A 47 14.78 -3.17 -1.84
CA LYS A 47 15.75 -3.94 -2.65
C LYS A 47 15.60 -5.46 -2.43
N ALA A 48 14.36 -5.92 -2.22
CA ALA A 48 14.05 -7.29 -1.87
C ALA A 48 13.89 -8.16 -3.13
N PRO A 49 14.22 -9.46 -3.08
CA PRO A 49 14.04 -10.36 -4.21
C PRO A 49 12.55 -10.59 -4.51
N LYS A 50 12.23 -10.86 -5.78
CA LYS A 50 10.85 -11.12 -6.25
C LYS A 50 10.18 -12.28 -5.51
N THR A 51 10.95 -13.24 -4.98
CA THR A 51 10.45 -14.36 -4.17
C THR A 51 9.71 -13.90 -2.91
N LYS A 52 10.08 -12.74 -2.34
CA LYS A 52 9.40 -12.16 -1.17
C LYS A 52 8.09 -11.46 -1.50
N PHE A 53 7.69 -11.35 -2.78
CA PHE A 53 6.47 -10.67 -3.20
C PHE A 53 5.22 -11.19 -2.47
N ARG A 54 5.07 -12.52 -2.34
CA ARG A 54 3.89 -13.12 -1.69
C ARG A 54 3.79 -12.73 -0.21
N ILE A 55 4.91 -12.65 0.49
CA ILE A 55 4.98 -12.29 1.91
C ILE A 55 4.63 -10.81 2.06
N ILE A 56 5.29 -9.93 1.30
CA ILE A 56 5.04 -8.49 1.36
C ILE A 56 3.61 -8.15 0.91
N HIS A 57 3.09 -8.83 -0.12
CA HIS A 57 1.71 -8.64 -0.59
C HIS A 57 0.67 -9.01 0.47
N LYS A 58 0.97 -10.02 1.30
CA LYS A 58 0.12 -10.36 2.45
C LYS A 58 0.10 -9.21 3.45
N VAL A 59 1.27 -8.75 3.90
CA VAL A 59 1.38 -7.62 4.86
C VAL A 59 0.69 -6.36 4.33
N VAL A 60 0.93 -6.01 3.06
CA VAL A 60 0.28 -4.85 2.42
C VAL A 60 -1.24 -4.98 2.43
N ARG A 61 -1.79 -6.16 2.12
CA ARG A 61 -3.25 -6.36 2.17
C ARG A 61 -3.80 -6.28 3.58
N ASP A 62 -3.05 -6.74 4.58
CA ASP A 62 -3.48 -6.69 5.97
C ASP A 62 -3.53 -5.21 6.45
N ILE A 63 -2.50 -4.41 6.15
CA ILE A 63 -2.50 -2.95 6.40
C ILE A 63 -3.69 -2.27 5.71
N LEU A 64 -3.95 -2.59 4.44
CA LEU A 64 -5.05 -1.98 3.68
C LEU A 64 -6.43 -2.36 4.25
N LYS A 65 -6.59 -3.55 4.84
CA LYS A 65 -7.82 -3.93 5.53
C LYS A 65 -8.01 -3.13 6.81
N GLU A 66 -6.95 -2.93 7.58
CA GLU A 66 -6.99 -2.07 8.77
C GLU A 66 -7.32 -0.62 8.40
N TRP A 67 -6.67 -0.08 7.36
CA TRP A 67 -6.97 1.25 6.85
C TRP A 67 -8.40 1.38 6.32
N LYS A 68 -8.95 0.32 5.74
CA LYS A 68 -10.37 0.27 5.37
C LYS A 68 -11.29 0.37 6.60
N GLN A 69 -10.96 -0.34 7.68
CA GLN A 69 -11.72 -0.25 8.94
C GLN A 69 -11.62 1.15 9.57
N LYS A 70 -10.49 1.83 9.37
CA LYS A 70 -10.28 3.23 9.79
C LYS A 70 -10.83 4.27 8.81
N PHE A 71 -11.57 3.85 7.77
CA PHE A 71 -12.14 4.72 6.74
C PHE A 71 -11.11 5.57 5.96
N TYR A 72 -9.85 5.13 5.88
CA TYR A 72 -8.82 5.78 5.06
C TYR A 72 -8.93 5.39 3.59
N CYS A 73 -9.46 4.21 3.32
CA CYS A 73 -9.60 3.71 1.96
C CYS A 73 -10.81 2.80 1.81
N GLU A 74 -11.31 2.71 0.59
CA GLU A 74 -12.46 1.89 0.21
C GLU A 74 -12.04 0.84 -0.82
N HIS A 75 -12.56 -0.37 -0.67
CA HIS A 75 -12.39 -1.40 -1.68
C HIS A 75 -13.41 -1.17 -2.80
N ILE A 76 -12.92 -0.82 -4.00
CA ILE A 76 -13.79 -0.53 -5.16
C ILE A 76 -14.11 -1.81 -5.93
N GLY A 77 -13.19 -2.76 -5.95
CA GLY A 77 -13.38 -3.97 -6.73
C GLY A 77 -12.15 -4.86 -6.77
N THR A 78 -12.36 -6.06 -7.30
CA THR A 78 -11.30 -7.04 -7.48
C THR A 78 -11.29 -7.45 -8.95
N THR A 79 -10.15 -7.26 -9.63
CA THR A 79 -10.01 -7.71 -11.02
C THR A 79 -9.31 -9.06 -11.07
N HIS A 80 -9.89 -9.98 -11.83
CA HIS A 80 -9.25 -11.22 -12.24
C HIS A 80 -8.55 -11.00 -13.58
N TYR A 81 -7.30 -11.46 -13.70
CA TYR A 81 -6.70 -11.59 -15.03
C TYR A 81 -7.33 -12.81 -15.72
N ALA A 82 -7.85 -12.64 -16.94
CA ALA A 82 -8.45 -13.72 -17.72
C ALA A 82 -7.57 -14.99 -17.80
N HIS A 83 -6.24 -14.82 -17.73
CA HIS A 83 -5.27 -15.91 -17.85
C HIS A 83 -4.56 -16.27 -16.54
N CYS A 84 -4.94 -15.70 -15.38
CA CYS A 84 -4.36 -16.12 -14.11
C CYS A 84 -5.31 -15.99 -12.92
N LYS A 85 -5.24 -16.93 -11.98
CA LYS A 85 -6.01 -16.93 -10.72
C LYS A 85 -5.65 -15.77 -9.76
N LYS A 86 -4.86 -14.78 -10.19
CA LYS A 86 -4.42 -13.67 -9.33
C LYS A 86 -5.47 -12.56 -9.36
N THR A 87 -5.96 -12.24 -8.17
CA THR A 87 -6.87 -11.13 -7.92
C THR A 87 -6.07 -9.88 -7.55
N LYS A 88 -6.34 -8.76 -8.23
CA LYS A 88 -5.85 -7.45 -7.81
C LYS A 88 -6.96 -6.74 -7.04
N MET A 89 -6.74 -6.55 -5.75
CA MET A 89 -7.58 -5.67 -4.93
C MET A 89 -7.35 -4.22 -5.38
N ILE A 90 -8.42 -3.55 -5.82
CA ILE A 90 -8.46 -2.14 -6.21
C ILE A 90 -9.05 -1.34 -5.07
N ILE A 91 -8.38 -0.25 -4.72
CA ILE A 91 -8.62 0.50 -3.50
C ILE A 91 -8.62 1.98 -3.85
N ARG A 92 -9.62 2.71 -3.37
CA ARG A 92 -9.67 4.17 -3.44
C ARG A 92 -9.26 4.74 -2.09
N PHE A 93 -8.43 5.76 -2.08
CA PHE A 93 -8.22 6.59 -0.90
C PHE A 93 -9.14 7.81 -0.99
N ASN A 94 -9.83 8.11 0.09
CA ASN A 94 -10.62 9.33 0.21
C ASN A 94 -9.73 10.47 0.74
N ASN A 95 -10.23 11.72 0.68
CA ASN A 95 -9.45 12.88 1.14
C ASN A 95 -9.04 12.75 2.61
N HIS A 96 -9.93 12.23 3.46
CA HIS A 96 -9.62 11.93 4.86
C HIS A 96 -8.44 10.95 5.00
N GLY A 97 -8.41 9.90 4.19
CA GLY A 97 -7.30 8.97 4.10
C GLY A 97 -6.00 9.67 3.73
N PHE A 98 -5.99 10.50 2.68
CA PHE A 98 -4.79 11.26 2.31
C PHE A 98 -4.30 12.18 3.42
N LEU A 99 -5.20 12.92 4.08
CA LEU A 99 -4.85 13.80 5.19
C LEU A 99 -4.23 13.05 6.37
N ASN A 100 -4.65 11.81 6.63
CA ASN A 100 -4.05 10.95 7.66
C ASN A 100 -2.74 10.26 7.21
N LEU A 101 -2.46 10.22 5.91
CA LEU A 101 -1.24 9.63 5.33
C LEU A 101 -0.10 10.65 5.19
N VAL A 102 -0.43 11.94 5.14
CA VAL A 102 0.54 13.04 5.06
C VAL A 102 0.99 13.38 6.48
N PRO A 103 2.30 13.28 6.81
CA PRO A 103 2.82 13.88 8.04
C PRO A 103 2.54 15.39 7.98
N GLU A 104 2.16 16.02 9.09
CA GLU A 104 1.59 17.38 9.32
C GLU A 104 2.28 18.61 8.64
N VAL A 105 2.87 18.47 7.46
CA VAL A 105 3.74 19.44 6.81
C VAL A 105 3.40 19.54 5.33
N PHE A 106 2.12 19.76 4.99
CA PHE A 106 1.77 20.35 3.71
C PHE A 106 0.67 21.39 3.92
N PRO A 107 0.95 22.69 3.68
CA PRO A 107 -0.10 23.68 3.71
C PRO A 107 -1.10 23.32 2.62
N LEU A 108 -2.37 23.16 3.01
CA LEU A 108 -3.47 23.04 2.07
C LEU A 108 -3.45 24.27 1.16
N PRO A 109 -3.58 24.12 -0.17
CA PRO A 109 -3.81 25.29 -1.02
C PRO A 109 -5.16 25.89 -0.62
N VAL A 110 -5.11 27.14 -0.15
CA VAL A 110 -6.27 28.00 0.12
C VAL A 110 -6.94 28.36 -1.21
#